data_AF-A0A8X7QXX7-F1
#
_entry.id   AF-A0A8X7QXX7-F1
#
_cell.length_a   1.000
_cell.length_b   1.000
_cell.length_c   1.000
_cell.angle_alpha   90.00
_cell.angle_beta   90.00
_cell.angle_gamma   90.00
#
_symmetry.space_group_name_H-M   'P 1'
#
loop_
_entity.id
_entity.type
_entity.pdbx_description
1 polymer ?
#
loop_
_entity_poly.entity_id
_entity_poly.type
_entity_poly.pdbx_seq_one_letter_code
_entity_poly.pdbx_strand_id
1 'polypeptide(L)'
;MEEELKNFIKVWFYAIISVSYCYYLSSRIKPGALRLLSVLPVIALFLFIPLFFSSVHFSGASAFFFTWLANFKLILFSFDKGPLYPLPQNLSRFIFFTCFPIKPQQNPKSQNQIPKWVFAIKVLVFGVLLHTYDYKQHLSFSTLLVIYSLHIYLELEILLMLVKVWVFIFLGCDLEPQSNEPYLATSLQDFWGRRWNLMVPAILRPAVYNPVQRIAEWKMSSDHARFLAVLATFLVSGAVHELIFYYINREMPTGEITWFFVLHGICTAAEVLVKKRTFVGGWKVSPMVSRLLTVGFVVLTSGWLFFPPLIRGGMFVRLPNEALLFIDSVKHKFFTFGS
;
A
#
# COMPACT_ATOMS: atom_id res chain seq x y z
N MET A 1 5.07 -23.26 -8.33
CA MET A 1 4.63 -22.37 -9.43
C MET A 1 3.29 -22.80 -10.04
N GLU A 2 3.12 -24.05 -10.48
CA GLU A 2 1.85 -24.47 -11.11
C GLU A 2 0.65 -24.41 -10.14
N GLU A 3 0.81 -24.89 -8.90
CA GLU A 3 -0.26 -24.85 -7.90
C GLU A 3 -0.66 -23.40 -7.53
N GLU A 4 0.34 -22.52 -7.39
CA GLU A 4 0.11 -21.08 -7.18
C GLU A 4 -0.71 -20.46 -8.31
N LEU A 5 -0.46 -20.86 -9.57
CA LEU A 5 -1.24 -20.40 -10.72
C LEU A 5 -2.68 -20.92 -10.70
N LYS A 6 -2.89 -22.18 -10.28
CA LYS A 6 -4.24 -22.73 -10.08
C LYS A 6 -4.99 -21.96 -9.00
N ASN A 7 -4.34 -21.65 -7.88
CA ASN A 7 -4.93 -20.84 -6.81
C ASN A 7 -5.20 -19.41 -7.26
N PHE A 8 -4.33 -18.82 -8.07
CA PHE A 8 -4.53 -17.51 -8.66
C PHE A 8 -5.81 -17.46 -9.51
N ILE A 9 -6.03 -18.45 -10.38
CA ILE A 9 -7.24 -18.54 -11.20
C ILE A 9 -8.49 -18.67 -10.32
N LYS A 10 -8.46 -19.55 -9.31
CA LYS A 10 -9.59 -19.74 -8.36
C LYS A 10 -9.92 -18.44 -7.62
N VAL A 11 -8.90 -17.77 -7.07
CA VAL A 11 -9.06 -16.51 -6.33
C VAL A 11 -9.68 -15.43 -7.22
N TRP A 12 -9.22 -15.27 -8.45
CA TRP A 12 -9.79 -14.28 -9.37
C TRP A 12 -11.21 -14.62 -9.79
N PHE A 13 -11.53 -15.90 -9.99
CA PHE A 13 -12.89 -16.34 -10.26
C PHE A 13 -13.83 -15.94 -9.10
N TYR A 14 -13.44 -16.24 -7.86
CA TYR A 14 -14.21 -15.83 -6.68
C TYR A 14 -14.32 -14.31 -6.56
N ALA A 15 -13.22 -13.58 -6.75
CA ALA A 15 -13.21 -12.13 -6.67
C ALA A 15 -14.16 -11.49 -7.70
N ILE A 16 -14.14 -11.96 -8.95
CA ILE A 16 -15.01 -11.44 -10.02
C ILE A 16 -16.48 -11.70 -9.67
N ILE A 17 -16.83 -12.91 -9.21
CA ILE A 17 -18.21 -13.23 -8.81
C ILE A 17 -18.66 -12.34 -7.65
N SER A 18 -17.85 -12.21 -6.60
CA SER A 18 -18.20 -11.43 -5.42
C SER A 18 -18.35 -9.94 -5.73
N VAL A 19 -17.47 -9.38 -6.55
CA VAL A 19 -17.58 -7.97 -6.95
C VAL A 19 -18.74 -7.74 -7.91
N SER A 20 -19.04 -8.70 -8.78
CA SER A 20 -20.25 -8.67 -9.64
C SER A 20 -21.52 -8.70 -8.81
N TYR A 21 -21.55 -9.51 -7.74
CA TYR A 21 -22.65 -9.51 -6.77
C TYR A 21 -22.81 -8.12 -6.13
N CYS A 22 -21.73 -7.47 -5.69
CA CYS A 22 -21.81 -6.12 -5.14
C CYS A 22 -22.33 -5.09 -6.17
N TYR A 23 -21.90 -5.21 -7.42
CA TYR A 23 -22.31 -4.31 -8.50
C TYR A 23 -23.80 -4.44 -8.84
N TYR A 24 -24.34 -5.66 -8.95
CA TYR A 24 -25.72 -5.87 -9.40
C TYR A 24 -26.75 -5.85 -8.27
N LEU A 25 -26.42 -6.38 -7.09
CA LEU A 25 -27.36 -6.51 -5.97
C LEU A 25 -27.14 -5.42 -4.92
N SER A 26 -25.92 -5.31 -4.35
CA SER A 26 -25.68 -4.37 -3.26
C SER A 26 -25.87 -2.91 -3.68
N SER A 27 -25.58 -2.55 -4.93
CA SER A 27 -25.81 -1.20 -5.45
C SER A 27 -27.29 -0.77 -5.44
N ARG A 28 -28.23 -1.72 -5.48
CA ARG A 28 -29.68 -1.47 -5.45
C ARG A 28 -30.20 -1.20 -4.05
N ILE A 29 -29.44 -1.56 -3.01
CA ILE A 29 -29.77 -1.28 -1.62
C ILE A 29 -29.40 0.18 -1.33
N LYS A 30 -30.21 0.92 -0.59
CA LYS A 30 -29.89 2.30 -0.18
C LYS A 30 -28.57 2.35 0.62
N PRO A 31 -27.77 3.42 0.49
CA PRO A 31 -26.52 3.56 1.25
C PRO A 31 -26.81 3.54 2.75
N GLY A 32 -25.97 2.83 3.51
CA GLY A 32 -26.10 2.67 4.95
C GLY A 32 -25.80 1.26 5.43
N ALA A 33 -26.27 0.94 6.64
CA ALA A 33 -25.95 -0.31 7.32
C ALA A 33 -26.45 -1.56 6.56
N LEU A 34 -27.61 -1.50 5.89
CA LEU A 34 -28.15 -2.64 5.13
C LEU A 34 -27.28 -2.99 3.91
N ARG A 35 -26.76 -1.97 3.21
CA ARG A 35 -25.82 -2.19 2.11
C ARG A 35 -24.48 -2.74 2.63
N LEU A 36 -24.02 -2.26 3.79
CA LEU A 36 -22.82 -2.83 4.42
C LEU A 36 -23.02 -4.30 4.77
N LEU A 37 -24.16 -4.66 5.37
CA LEU A 37 -24.50 -6.04 5.72
C LEU A 37 -24.50 -6.96 4.49
N SER A 38 -25.03 -6.50 3.35
CA SER A 38 -25.00 -7.30 2.11
C SER A 38 -23.59 -7.49 1.56
N VAL A 39 -22.66 -6.59 1.86
CA VAL A 39 -21.26 -6.65 1.40
C VAL A 39 -20.35 -7.43 2.36
N LEU A 40 -20.74 -7.63 3.62
CA LEU A 40 -19.95 -8.36 4.63
C LEU A 40 -19.47 -9.76 4.18
N PRO A 41 -20.27 -10.60 3.49
CA PRO A 41 -19.79 -11.90 3.01
C PRO A 41 -18.61 -11.77 2.04
N VAL A 42 -18.61 -10.73 1.21
CA VAL A 42 -17.51 -10.43 0.27
C VAL A 42 -16.28 -9.96 1.03
N ILE A 43 -16.47 -9.10 2.04
CA ILE A 43 -15.38 -8.65 2.90
C ILE A 43 -14.71 -9.82 3.61
N ALA A 44 -15.51 -10.72 4.18
CA ALA A 44 -15.00 -11.92 4.85
C ALA A 44 -14.19 -12.78 3.87
N LEU A 45 -14.71 -13.06 2.67
CA LEU A 45 -13.99 -13.80 1.65
C LEU A 45 -12.64 -13.15 1.30
N PHE A 46 -12.61 -11.83 1.12
CA PHE A 46 -11.39 -11.09 0.79
C PHE A 46 -10.32 -11.16 1.88
N LEU A 47 -10.72 -11.30 3.15
CA LEU A 47 -9.78 -11.57 4.25
C LEU A 47 -9.15 -12.97 4.18
N PHE A 48 -9.84 -13.96 3.59
CA PHE A 48 -9.30 -15.32 3.46
C PHE A 48 -8.46 -15.52 2.19
N ILE A 49 -8.63 -14.68 1.16
CA ILE A 49 -7.91 -14.80 -0.13
C ILE A 49 -6.39 -14.97 0.01
N PRO A 50 -5.67 -14.19 0.83
CA PRO A 50 -4.20 -14.32 0.90
C PRO A 50 -3.73 -15.68 1.41
N LEU A 51 -4.59 -16.37 2.18
CA LEU A 51 -4.24 -17.65 2.76
C LEU A 51 -4.11 -18.77 1.72
N PHE A 52 -4.68 -18.60 0.53
CA PHE A 52 -4.60 -19.56 -0.59
C PHE A 52 -3.22 -19.62 -1.25
N PHE A 53 -2.33 -18.66 -0.98
CA PHE A 53 -1.00 -18.59 -1.59
C PHE A 53 0.08 -18.97 -0.59
N SER A 54 1.01 -19.83 -1.01
CA SER A 54 2.22 -20.14 -0.25
C SER A 54 3.34 -19.16 -0.57
N SER A 55 3.33 -18.59 -1.78
CA SER A 55 4.29 -17.57 -2.20
C SER A 55 4.12 -16.28 -1.42
N VAL A 56 5.25 -15.70 -0.99
CA VAL A 56 5.30 -14.40 -0.32
C VAL A 56 4.76 -13.30 -1.23
N HIS A 57 5.15 -13.30 -2.51
CA HIS A 57 4.72 -12.29 -3.48
C HIS A 57 3.22 -12.32 -3.71
N PHE A 58 2.66 -13.51 -3.99
CA PHE A 58 1.21 -13.64 -4.22
C PHE A 58 0.39 -13.38 -2.94
N SER A 59 0.83 -13.88 -1.79
CA SER A 59 0.19 -13.63 -0.50
C SER A 59 0.21 -12.13 -0.15
N GLY A 60 1.37 -11.48 -0.25
CA GLY A 60 1.54 -10.05 0.04
C GLY A 60 0.73 -9.16 -0.90
N ALA A 61 0.80 -9.40 -2.22
CA ALA A 61 0.04 -8.64 -3.20
C ALA A 61 -1.48 -8.81 -3.00
N SER A 62 -1.95 -10.04 -2.77
CA SER A 62 -3.36 -10.31 -2.54
C SER A 62 -3.86 -9.73 -1.21
N ALA A 63 -3.04 -9.73 -0.15
CA ALA A 63 -3.37 -9.07 1.10
C ALA A 63 -3.48 -7.54 0.92
N PHE A 64 -2.54 -6.94 0.20
CA PHE A 64 -2.61 -5.50 -0.08
C PHE A 64 -3.83 -5.15 -0.95
N PHE A 65 -4.14 -5.95 -1.97
CA PHE A 65 -5.22 -5.66 -2.92
C PHE A 65 -6.60 -5.96 -2.34
N PHE A 66 -6.81 -7.17 -1.80
CA PHE A 66 -8.12 -7.65 -1.36
C PHE A 66 -8.39 -7.32 0.12
N THR A 67 -7.56 -7.84 1.03
CA THR A 67 -7.74 -7.66 2.48
C THR A 67 -7.79 -6.19 2.87
N TRP A 68 -6.91 -5.37 2.30
CA TRP A 68 -6.88 -3.94 2.60
C TRP A 68 -7.74 -3.11 1.64
N LEU A 69 -7.28 -2.89 0.41
CA LEU A 69 -7.85 -1.83 -0.42
C LEU A 69 -9.25 -2.15 -0.89
N ALA A 70 -9.51 -3.35 -1.41
CA ALA A 70 -10.83 -3.72 -1.89
C ALA A 70 -11.87 -3.68 -0.76
N ASN A 71 -11.54 -4.23 0.41
CA ASN A 71 -12.41 -4.16 1.59
C ASN A 71 -12.74 -2.74 2.01
N PHE A 72 -11.75 -1.85 2.11
CA PHE A 72 -12.01 -0.46 2.48
C PHE A 72 -12.83 0.27 1.42
N LYS A 73 -12.61 -0.01 0.13
CA LYS A 73 -13.40 0.54 -0.97
C LYS A 73 -14.86 0.07 -0.92
N LEU A 74 -15.08 -1.20 -0.62
CA LEU A 74 -16.41 -1.80 -0.46
C LEU A 74 -17.16 -1.28 0.78
N ILE A 75 -16.45 -1.06 1.89
CA ILE A 75 -17.01 -0.41 3.08
C ILE A 75 -17.44 1.02 2.72
N LEU A 76 -16.57 1.80 2.06
CA LEU A 76 -16.90 3.16 1.65
C LEU A 76 -18.06 3.21 0.63
N PHE A 77 -18.09 2.28 -0.33
CA PHE A 77 -19.19 2.08 -1.27
C PHE A 77 -20.52 1.85 -0.57
N SER A 78 -20.50 1.19 0.59
CA SER A 78 -21.70 0.95 1.39
C SER A 78 -22.35 2.25 1.88
N PHE A 79 -21.61 3.36 1.92
CA PHE A 79 -22.04 4.67 2.38
C PHE A 79 -21.95 5.77 1.31
N ASP A 80 -21.91 5.42 0.02
CA ASP A 80 -21.76 6.37 -1.10
C ASP A 80 -20.52 7.27 -0.95
N LYS A 81 -19.40 6.68 -0.53
CA LYS A 81 -18.11 7.37 -0.36
C LYS A 81 -17.01 6.63 -1.10
N GLY A 82 -15.86 7.30 -1.23
CA GLY A 82 -14.64 6.69 -1.75
C GLY A 82 -14.62 6.56 -3.27
N PRO A 83 -13.70 5.77 -3.82
CA PRO A 83 -13.40 5.75 -5.26
C PRO A 83 -14.44 4.99 -6.10
N LEU A 84 -15.38 4.28 -5.47
CA LEU A 84 -16.46 3.55 -6.13
C LEU A 84 -17.76 4.39 -6.23
N TYR A 85 -17.72 5.65 -5.80
CA TYR A 85 -18.83 6.59 -5.89
C TYR A 85 -18.44 7.81 -6.74
N PRO A 86 -19.26 8.22 -7.74
CA PRO A 86 -20.49 7.57 -8.19
C PRO A 86 -20.23 6.17 -8.78
N LEU A 87 -21.27 5.34 -8.87
CA LEU A 87 -21.16 3.97 -9.36
C LEU A 87 -20.50 3.97 -10.76
N PRO A 88 -19.41 3.22 -10.97
CA PRO A 88 -18.78 3.07 -12.28
C PRO A 88 -19.79 2.58 -13.33
N GLN A 89 -19.70 3.13 -14.54
CA GLN A 89 -20.69 2.90 -15.61
C GLN A 89 -20.88 1.43 -15.99
N ASN A 90 -19.81 0.63 -15.91
CA ASN A 90 -19.79 -0.77 -16.35
C ASN A 90 -19.17 -1.65 -15.25
N LEU A 91 -19.58 -2.93 -15.24
CA LEU A 91 -19.07 -3.93 -14.32
C LEU A 91 -17.54 -4.06 -14.37
N SER A 92 -16.93 -4.00 -15.56
CA SER A 92 -15.48 -4.08 -15.72
C SER A 92 -14.77 -2.99 -14.92
N ARG A 93 -15.17 -1.72 -15.08
CA ARG A 93 -14.61 -0.60 -14.33
C ARG A 93 -14.81 -0.78 -12.82
N PHE A 94 -15.97 -1.28 -12.39
CA PHE A 94 -16.22 -1.57 -10.99
C PHE A 94 -15.29 -2.66 -10.44
N ILE A 95 -15.06 -3.75 -11.18
CA ILE A 95 -14.12 -4.82 -10.80
C ILE A 95 -12.70 -4.25 -10.67
N PHE A 96 -12.21 -3.55 -11.68
CA PHE A 96 -10.87 -3.02 -11.67
C PHE A 96 -10.66 -1.98 -10.56
N PHE A 97 -11.59 -1.04 -10.38
CA PHE A 97 -11.50 -0.04 -9.32
C PHE A 97 -11.64 -0.65 -7.93
N THR A 98 -12.35 -1.77 -7.77
CA THR A 98 -12.46 -2.46 -6.49
C THR A 98 -11.20 -3.25 -6.16
N CYS A 99 -10.77 -4.15 -7.06
CA CYS A 99 -9.71 -5.11 -6.78
C CYS A 99 -8.30 -4.53 -6.85
N PHE A 100 -8.04 -3.51 -7.67
CA PHE A 100 -6.68 -3.00 -7.86
C PHE A 100 -6.43 -1.71 -7.07
N PRO A 101 -5.17 -1.44 -6.68
CA PRO A 101 -4.74 -0.21 -6.03
C PRO A 101 -4.70 0.96 -7.02
N ILE A 102 -5.80 1.28 -7.68
CA ILE A 102 -5.84 2.30 -8.72
C ILE A 102 -6.76 3.45 -8.33
N LYS A 103 -6.42 4.64 -8.82
CA LYS A 103 -7.25 5.83 -8.74
C LYS A 103 -7.25 6.52 -10.11
N PRO A 104 -8.43 6.73 -10.72
CA PRO A 104 -8.52 7.42 -11.99
C PRO A 104 -8.04 8.86 -11.83
N GLN A 105 -7.22 9.31 -12.77
CA GLN A 105 -6.73 10.68 -12.81
C GLN A 105 -7.88 11.61 -13.22
N GLN A 106 -8.27 12.53 -12.32
CA GLN A 106 -9.36 13.46 -12.57
C GLN A 106 -8.93 14.67 -13.42
N ASN A 107 -7.64 14.98 -13.48
CA ASN A 107 -7.10 16.13 -14.19
C ASN A 107 -5.94 15.74 -15.13
N PRO A 108 -6.12 15.78 -16.46
CA PRO A 108 -5.07 15.42 -17.42
C PRO A 108 -3.88 16.41 -17.43
N LYS A 109 -4.06 17.62 -16.88
CA LYS A 109 -3.02 18.67 -16.84
C LYS A 109 -1.91 18.44 -15.82
N SER A 110 -2.04 17.49 -14.89
CA SER A 110 -0.97 17.13 -13.94
C SER A 110 -0.07 16.04 -14.54
N GLN A 111 0.65 16.37 -15.62
CA GLN A 111 1.67 15.49 -16.18
C GLN A 111 2.94 15.53 -15.32
N ASN A 112 2.91 14.82 -14.19
CA ASN A 112 4.15 14.24 -13.66
C ASN A 112 4.29 12.84 -14.27
N GLN A 113 4.43 12.80 -15.61
CA GLN A 113 4.86 11.56 -16.26
C GLN A 113 6.32 11.36 -15.89
N ILE A 114 6.57 10.48 -14.92
CA ILE A 114 7.92 10.01 -14.63
C ILE A 114 8.48 9.51 -15.98
N PRO A 115 9.63 10.04 -16.44
CA PRO A 115 10.19 9.59 -17.70
C PRO A 115 10.41 8.08 -17.68
N LYS A 116 10.08 7.38 -18.79
CA LYS A 116 10.20 5.92 -18.89
C LYS A 116 11.60 5.40 -18.52
N TRP A 117 12.63 6.20 -18.79
CA TRP A 117 14.03 5.86 -18.44
C TRP A 117 14.28 5.81 -16.93
N VAL A 118 13.59 6.63 -16.12
CA VAL A 118 13.71 6.59 -14.66
C VAL A 118 13.18 5.26 -14.13
N PHE A 119 12.07 4.76 -14.69
CA PHE A 119 11.55 3.44 -14.33
C PHE A 119 12.53 2.32 -14.73
N ALA A 120 13.13 2.40 -15.93
CA ALA A 120 14.16 1.45 -16.35
C ALA A 120 15.37 1.44 -15.39
N ILE A 121 15.82 2.63 -14.93
CA ILE A 121 16.87 2.74 -13.92
C ILE A 121 16.44 2.06 -12.61
N LYS A 122 15.21 2.27 -12.14
CA LYS A 122 14.71 1.63 -10.91
C LYS A 122 14.71 0.10 -11.03
N VAL A 123 14.32 -0.45 -12.18
CA VAL A 123 14.39 -1.90 -12.46
C VAL A 123 15.84 -2.40 -12.47
N LEU A 124 16.76 -1.65 -13.09
CA LEU A 124 18.19 -1.99 -13.09
C LEU A 124 18.76 -1.97 -11.66
N VAL A 125 18.46 -0.93 -10.88
CA VAL A 125 18.85 -0.82 -9.47
C VAL A 125 18.28 -1.98 -8.66
N PHE A 126 17.03 -2.38 -8.91
CA PHE A 126 16.44 -3.54 -8.24
C PHE A 126 17.17 -4.84 -8.61
N GLY A 127 17.55 -5.03 -9.88
CA GLY A 127 18.38 -6.17 -10.29
C GLY A 127 19.74 -6.21 -9.58
N VAL A 128 20.44 -5.08 -9.52
CA VAL A 128 21.70 -4.97 -8.76
C VAL A 128 21.47 -5.26 -7.29
N LEU A 129 20.39 -4.73 -6.70
CA LEU A 129 20.03 -4.96 -5.31
C LEU A 129 19.85 -6.45 -5.02
N LEU A 130 19.16 -7.20 -5.88
CA LEU A 130 19.02 -8.65 -5.75
C LEU A 130 20.37 -9.37 -5.71
N HIS A 131 21.33 -8.98 -6.55
CA HIS A 131 22.68 -9.53 -6.50
C HIS A 131 23.47 -9.16 -5.23
N THR A 132 23.23 -7.99 -4.63
CA THR A 132 23.91 -7.62 -3.37
C THR A 132 23.53 -8.53 -2.19
N TYR A 133 22.40 -9.23 -2.25
CA TYR A 133 22.00 -10.18 -1.20
C TYR A 133 22.95 -11.37 -1.06
N ASP A 134 23.66 -11.76 -2.13
CA ASP A 134 24.67 -12.83 -2.08
C ASP A 134 25.83 -12.47 -1.14
N TYR A 135 26.10 -11.17 -0.98
CA TYR A 135 27.17 -10.63 -0.13
C TYR A 135 26.67 -10.10 1.21
N LYS A 136 25.40 -10.34 1.58
CA LYS A 136 24.78 -9.73 2.79
C LYS A 136 25.56 -9.98 4.08
N GLN A 137 26.27 -11.09 4.17
CA GLN A 137 27.06 -11.47 5.35
C GLN A 137 28.25 -10.53 5.59
N HIS A 138 28.74 -9.85 4.55
CA HIS A 138 29.86 -8.91 4.62
C HIS A 138 29.42 -7.46 4.80
N LEU A 139 28.11 -7.19 4.81
CA LEU A 139 27.58 -5.83 4.86
C LEU A 139 27.36 -5.39 6.30
N SER A 140 27.66 -4.12 6.58
CA SER A 140 27.36 -3.52 7.88
C SER A 140 25.84 -3.46 8.13
N PHE A 141 25.44 -3.41 9.40
CA PHE A 141 24.03 -3.27 9.77
C PHE A 141 23.37 -2.03 9.13
N SER A 142 24.04 -0.87 9.13
CA SER A 142 23.54 0.35 8.50
C SER A 142 23.33 0.17 6.99
N THR A 143 24.24 -0.53 6.32
CA THR A 143 24.11 -0.86 4.89
C THR A 143 22.90 -1.76 4.65
N LEU A 144 22.70 -2.77 5.49
CA LEU A 144 21.56 -3.68 5.39
C LEU A 144 20.22 -2.96 5.57
N LEU A 145 20.13 -2.00 6.51
CA LEU A 145 18.93 -1.18 6.68
C LEU A 145 18.57 -0.43 5.39
N VAL A 146 19.57 0.20 4.75
CA VAL A 146 19.36 0.93 3.50
C VAL A 146 18.93 -0.02 2.37
N ILE A 147 19.58 -1.18 2.25
CA ILE A 147 19.25 -2.20 1.24
C ILE A 147 17.81 -2.70 1.42
N TYR A 148 17.41 -3.01 2.65
CA TYR A 148 16.05 -3.48 2.95
C TYR A 148 15.00 -2.39 2.68
N SER A 149 15.26 -1.14 3.05
CA SER A 149 14.39 -0.02 2.71
C SER A 149 14.25 0.16 1.19
N LEU A 150 15.34 0.08 0.44
CA LEU A 150 15.33 0.17 -1.02
C LEU A 150 14.59 -1.01 -1.65
N HIS A 151 14.74 -2.22 -1.12
CA HIS A 151 14.07 -3.41 -1.62
C HIS A 151 12.55 -3.26 -1.55
N ILE A 152 12.02 -2.97 -0.37
CA ILE A 152 10.58 -2.80 -0.16
C ILE A 152 10.02 -1.65 -1.02
N TYR A 153 10.76 -0.54 -1.13
CA TYR A 153 10.35 0.58 -1.97
C TYR A 153 10.27 0.20 -3.45
N LEU A 154 11.34 -0.37 -4.00
CA LEU A 154 11.44 -0.70 -5.42
C LEU A 154 10.49 -1.82 -5.80
N GLU A 155 10.36 -2.85 -4.96
CA GLU A 155 9.46 -3.98 -5.18
C GLU A 155 8.00 -3.50 -5.25
N LEU A 156 7.57 -2.71 -4.27
CA LEU A 156 6.22 -2.13 -4.27
C LEU A 156 6.01 -1.22 -5.49
N GLU A 157 6.98 -0.38 -5.83
CA GLU A 157 6.86 0.51 -6.99
C GLU A 157 6.76 -0.26 -8.31
N ILE A 158 7.59 -1.28 -8.52
CA ILE A 158 7.57 -2.13 -9.71
C ILE A 158 6.25 -2.88 -9.81
N LEU A 159 5.80 -3.52 -8.73
CA LEU A 159 4.52 -4.23 -8.70
C LEU A 159 3.35 -3.32 -9.07
N LEU A 160 3.27 -2.15 -8.44
CA LEU A 160 2.18 -1.22 -8.67
C LEU A 160 2.23 -0.55 -10.06
N MET A 161 3.42 -0.31 -10.60
CA MET A 161 3.57 0.19 -11.96
C MET A 161 3.14 -0.86 -13.00
N LEU A 162 3.49 -2.12 -12.80
CA LEU A 162 2.99 -3.22 -13.64
C LEU A 162 1.47 -3.25 -13.62
N VAL A 163 0.85 -3.22 -12.44
CA VAL A 163 -0.62 -3.17 -12.32
C VAL A 163 -1.19 -1.95 -13.04
N LYS A 164 -0.60 -0.76 -12.87
CA LYS A 164 -1.04 0.44 -13.57
C LYS A 164 -1.04 0.27 -15.09
N VAL A 165 0.04 -0.27 -15.65
CA VAL A 165 0.15 -0.52 -17.10
C VAL A 165 -0.90 -1.54 -17.56
N TRP A 166 -1.04 -2.65 -16.83
CA TRP A 166 -2.06 -3.66 -17.12
C TRP A 166 -3.47 -3.06 -17.14
N VAL A 167 -3.85 -2.30 -16.12
CA VAL A 167 -5.16 -1.66 -16.06
C VAL A 167 -5.34 -0.63 -17.16
N PHE A 168 -4.30 0.16 -17.48
CA PHE A 168 -4.36 1.14 -18.58
C PHE A 168 -4.67 0.46 -19.91
N ILE A 169 -4.05 -0.69 -20.21
CA ILE A 169 -4.32 -1.46 -21.44
C ILE A 169 -5.78 -1.91 -21.50
N PHE A 170 -6.37 -2.35 -20.39
CA PHE A 170 -7.74 -2.87 -20.36
C PHE A 170 -8.83 -1.79 -20.29
N LEU A 171 -8.58 -0.67 -19.58
CA LEU A 171 -9.59 0.36 -19.33
C LEU A 171 -9.39 1.63 -20.15
N GLY A 172 -8.20 1.85 -20.72
CA GLY A 172 -7.84 3.06 -21.45
C GLY A 172 -7.89 4.34 -20.61
N CYS A 173 -7.77 4.23 -19.27
CA CYS A 173 -7.86 5.38 -18.38
C CYS A 173 -6.50 5.73 -17.75
N ASP A 174 -6.18 7.01 -17.72
CA ASP A 174 -5.01 7.50 -17.00
C ASP A 174 -5.21 7.32 -15.49
N LEU A 175 -4.18 6.78 -14.84
CA LEU A 175 -4.17 6.46 -13.42
C LEU A 175 -3.14 7.32 -12.69
N GLU A 176 -3.50 7.80 -11.51
CA GLU A 176 -2.57 8.55 -10.66
C GLU A 176 -1.32 7.71 -10.34
N PRO A 177 -0.14 8.36 -10.20
CA PRO A 177 1.05 7.68 -9.72
C PRO A 177 0.85 7.17 -8.29
N GLN A 178 1.52 6.07 -7.97
CA GLN A 178 1.37 5.38 -6.70
C GLN A 178 2.30 5.93 -5.63
N SER A 179 3.46 6.44 -6.02
CA SER A 179 4.41 7.14 -5.17
C SER A 179 4.86 8.43 -5.88
N ASN A 180 5.40 9.36 -5.12
CA ASN A 180 5.96 10.62 -5.62
C ASN A 180 7.32 10.87 -4.97
N GLU A 181 8.30 10.04 -5.37
CA GLU A 181 9.70 10.08 -4.93
C GLU A 181 9.84 10.30 -3.41
N PRO A 182 9.54 9.28 -2.58
CA PRO A 182 9.46 9.39 -1.12
C PRO A 182 10.77 9.79 -0.44
N TYR A 183 11.91 9.50 -1.07
CA TYR A 183 13.23 9.92 -0.58
C TYR A 183 13.46 11.45 -0.67
N LEU A 184 12.59 12.19 -1.35
CA LEU A 184 12.62 13.66 -1.38
C LEU A 184 11.76 14.31 -0.28
N ALA A 185 11.15 13.51 0.61
CA ALA A 185 10.30 14.00 1.68
C ALA A 185 11.07 14.94 2.62
N THR A 186 10.49 16.12 2.88
CA THR A 186 11.08 17.10 3.81
C THR A 186 10.52 16.98 5.22
N SER A 187 9.50 16.14 5.42
CA SER A 187 8.80 16.02 6.69
C SER A 187 8.01 14.72 6.73
N LEU A 188 7.64 14.23 7.93
CA LEU A 188 6.86 12.99 8.06
C LEU A 188 5.46 13.13 7.45
N GLN A 189 4.83 14.30 7.61
CA GLN A 189 3.58 14.61 6.94
C GLN A 189 3.71 14.57 5.41
N ASP A 190 4.82 15.08 4.86
CA ASP A 190 5.09 15.05 3.41
C ASP A 190 5.32 13.61 2.93
N PHE A 191 6.09 12.82 3.68
CA PHE A 191 6.34 11.41 3.38
C PHE A 191 5.03 10.60 3.31
N TRP A 192 4.29 10.52 4.42
CA TRP A 192 3.10 9.67 4.53
C TRP A 192 1.88 10.23 3.78
N GLY A 193 1.78 11.55 3.63
CA GLY A 193 0.59 12.19 3.08
C GLY A 193 0.65 12.44 1.57
N ARG A 194 1.85 12.57 0.99
CA ARG A 194 2.03 13.09 -0.38
C ARG A 194 3.05 12.36 -1.24
N ARG A 195 3.82 11.41 -0.68
CA ARG A 195 4.91 10.77 -1.43
C ARG A 195 4.94 9.25 -1.35
N TRP A 196 4.65 8.68 -0.19
CA TRP A 196 4.63 7.24 0.02
C TRP A 196 3.22 6.68 -0.22
N ASN A 197 3.12 5.72 -1.14
CA ASN A 197 1.90 4.93 -1.42
C ASN A 197 0.60 5.73 -1.35
N LEU A 198 0.37 6.62 -2.31
CA LEU A 198 -0.73 7.59 -2.36
C LEU A 198 -2.14 6.96 -2.30
N MET A 199 -2.28 5.67 -2.59
CA MET A 199 -3.55 4.96 -2.43
C MET A 199 -3.95 4.77 -0.97
N VAL A 200 -2.97 4.58 -0.08
CA VAL A 200 -3.19 4.41 1.35
C VAL A 200 -3.80 5.66 2.00
N PRO A 201 -3.22 6.88 1.90
CA PRO A 201 -3.86 8.06 2.43
C PRO A 201 -5.15 8.40 1.67
N ALA A 202 -5.28 8.06 0.39
CA ALA A 202 -6.51 8.28 -0.37
C ALA A 202 -7.68 7.42 0.13
N ILE A 203 -7.43 6.19 0.61
CA ILE A 203 -8.46 5.32 1.16
C ILE A 203 -8.71 5.57 2.65
N LEU A 204 -7.65 5.76 3.43
CA LEU A 204 -7.75 5.97 4.88
C LEU A 204 -8.35 7.32 5.24
N ARG A 205 -8.18 8.35 4.41
CA ARG A 205 -8.74 9.68 4.68
C ARG A 205 -10.28 9.65 4.77
N PRO A 206 -11.03 9.16 3.76
CA PRO A 206 -12.48 9.03 3.87
C PRO A 206 -12.94 7.90 4.80
N ALA A 207 -12.15 6.83 4.98
CA ALA A 207 -12.55 5.67 5.79
C ALA A 207 -12.36 5.87 7.30
N VAL A 208 -11.30 6.56 7.72
CA VAL A 208 -10.89 6.67 9.12
C VAL A 208 -10.74 8.12 9.54
N TYR A 209 -9.88 8.89 8.86
CA TYR A 209 -9.53 10.25 9.29
C TYR A 209 -10.77 11.17 9.37
N ASN A 210 -11.53 11.31 8.28
CA ASN A 210 -12.66 12.22 8.21
C ASN A 210 -13.78 11.82 9.21
N PRO A 211 -14.20 10.55 9.32
CA PRO A 211 -15.18 10.14 10.33
C PRO A 211 -14.71 10.41 11.76
N VAL A 212 -13.49 10.01 12.12
CA VAL A 212 -12.95 10.19 13.48
C VAL A 212 -12.84 11.67 13.82
N GLN A 213 -12.34 12.49 12.89
CA GLN A 213 -12.25 13.94 13.09
C GLN A 213 -13.62 14.56 13.38
N ARG A 214 -14.63 14.26 12.55
CA ARG A 214 -15.98 14.82 12.70
C ARG A 214 -16.63 14.43 14.03
N ILE A 215 -16.47 13.17 14.45
CA ILE A 215 -17.01 12.69 15.73
C ILE A 215 -16.27 13.34 16.91
N ALA A 216 -14.94 13.48 16.80
CA ALA A 216 -14.14 14.09 17.84
C ALA A 216 -14.43 15.59 17.99
N GLU A 217 -14.63 16.32 16.90
CA GLU A 217 -14.98 17.76 16.93
C GLU A 217 -16.26 18.07 17.74
N TRP A 218 -17.12 17.08 17.99
CA TRP A 218 -18.30 17.26 18.86
C TRP A 218 -17.95 17.37 20.35
N LYS A 219 -16.81 16.82 20.78
CA LYS A 219 -16.40 16.73 22.20
C LYS A 219 -15.11 17.47 22.53
N MET A 220 -14.29 17.80 21.53
CA MET A 220 -12.96 18.38 21.75
C MET A 220 -12.63 19.48 20.72
N SER A 221 -11.65 20.31 21.04
CA SER A 221 -11.19 21.36 20.13
C SER A 221 -10.65 20.79 18.81
N SER A 222 -10.71 21.59 17.74
CA SER A 222 -10.33 21.17 16.38
C SER A 222 -8.89 20.60 16.30
N ASP A 223 -7.95 21.13 17.07
CA ASP A 223 -6.57 20.62 17.07
C ASP A 223 -6.45 19.24 17.74
N HIS A 224 -7.19 19.01 18.83
CA HIS A 224 -7.23 17.69 19.50
C HIS A 224 -7.98 16.67 18.63
N ALA A 225 -9.07 17.07 17.97
CA ALA A 225 -9.79 16.21 17.05
C ALA A 225 -8.93 15.78 15.86
N ARG A 226 -8.14 16.71 15.29
CA ARG A 226 -7.17 16.40 14.22
C ARG A 226 -6.08 15.46 14.72
N PHE A 227 -5.53 15.69 15.90
CA PHE A 227 -4.53 14.80 16.50
C PHE A 227 -5.07 13.38 16.64
N LEU A 228 -6.29 13.24 17.21
CA LEU A 228 -6.94 11.96 17.37
C LEU A 228 -7.24 11.28 16.03
N ALA A 229 -7.66 12.04 15.01
CA ALA A 229 -7.90 11.51 13.67
C ALA A 229 -6.62 11.02 13.00
N VAL A 230 -5.48 11.72 13.17
CA VAL A 230 -4.17 11.24 12.70
C VAL A 230 -3.80 9.95 13.42
N LEU A 231 -3.87 9.93 14.76
CA LEU A 231 -3.51 8.76 15.55
C LEU A 231 -4.35 7.53 15.18
N ALA A 232 -5.68 7.71 15.07
CA ALA A 232 -6.58 6.63 14.66
C ALA A 232 -6.27 6.12 13.25
N THR A 233 -5.93 7.02 12.32
CA THR A 233 -5.54 6.65 10.95
C THR A 233 -4.27 5.78 10.93
N PHE A 234 -3.25 6.17 11.69
CA PHE A 234 -2.01 5.40 11.79
C PHE A 234 -2.22 4.08 12.55
N LEU A 235 -3.06 4.06 13.59
CA LEU A 235 -3.40 2.83 14.31
C LEU A 235 -4.08 1.81 13.39
N VAL A 236 -5.10 2.24 12.63
CA VAL A 236 -5.78 1.37 11.65
C VAL A 236 -4.82 0.91 10.56
N SER A 237 -3.98 1.81 10.05
CA SER A 237 -2.91 1.44 9.11
C SER A 237 -1.99 0.37 9.70
N GLY A 238 -1.54 0.55 10.94
CA GLY A 238 -0.67 -0.39 11.65
C GLY A 238 -1.29 -1.77 11.82
N ALA A 239 -2.54 -1.82 12.29
CA ALA A 239 -3.26 -3.08 12.46
C ALA A 239 -3.44 -3.84 11.13
N VAL A 240 -3.69 -3.13 10.03
CA VAL A 240 -3.78 -3.76 8.71
C VAL A 240 -2.42 -4.28 8.23
N HIS A 241 -1.32 -3.54 8.47
CA HIS A 241 0.01 -4.03 8.12
C HIS A 241 0.42 -5.23 8.97
N GLU A 242 0.06 -5.25 10.26
CA GLU A 242 0.25 -6.40 11.13
C GLU A 242 -0.44 -7.64 10.54
N LEU A 243 -1.67 -7.49 10.05
CA LEU A 243 -2.40 -8.55 9.36
C LEU A 243 -1.75 -8.96 8.03
N ILE A 244 -1.24 -8.02 7.24
CA ILE A 244 -0.47 -8.31 6.02
C ILE A 244 0.78 -9.14 6.36
N PHE A 245 1.49 -8.76 7.42
CA PHE A 245 2.68 -9.46 7.89
C PHE A 245 2.34 -10.87 8.38
N TYR A 246 1.20 -11.06 9.04
CA TYR A 246 0.68 -12.38 9.38
C TYR A 246 0.50 -13.25 8.12
N TYR A 247 -0.10 -12.73 7.04
CA TYR A 247 -0.28 -13.50 5.80
C TYR A 247 1.03 -13.87 5.11
N ILE A 248 2.04 -13.01 5.22
CA ILE A 248 3.32 -13.24 4.56
C ILE A 248 4.22 -14.17 5.40
N ASN A 249 4.36 -13.87 6.69
CA ASN A 249 5.26 -14.61 7.57
C ASN A 249 4.63 -15.92 8.06
N ARG A 250 3.29 -15.99 8.15
CA ARG A 250 2.54 -17.07 8.79
C ARG A 250 2.89 -17.24 10.28
N GLU A 251 3.29 -16.14 10.90
CA GLU A 251 3.61 -16.03 12.33
C GLU A 251 2.61 -15.11 13.02
N MET A 252 2.32 -15.39 14.29
CA MET A 252 1.38 -14.58 15.07
C MET A 252 1.84 -13.13 15.18
N PRO A 253 0.91 -12.16 15.09
CA PRO A 253 1.23 -10.75 15.18
C PRO A 253 1.82 -10.39 16.55
N THR A 254 2.94 -9.67 16.56
CA THR A 254 3.64 -9.24 17.80
C THR A 254 3.25 -7.82 18.21
N GLY A 255 2.66 -7.05 17.29
CA GLY A 255 2.29 -5.65 17.49
C GLY A 255 3.43 -4.67 17.17
N GLU A 256 4.64 -5.15 16.85
CA GLU A 256 5.79 -4.28 16.51
C GLU A 256 5.49 -3.39 15.30
N ILE A 257 4.78 -3.91 14.30
CA ILE A 257 4.40 -3.15 13.10
C ILE A 257 3.35 -2.10 13.44
N THR A 258 2.36 -2.48 14.25
CA THR A 258 1.37 -1.52 14.75
C THR A 258 2.04 -0.38 15.51
N TRP A 259 3.01 -0.67 16.37
CA TRP A 259 3.79 0.33 17.10
C TRP A 259 4.63 1.22 16.20
N PHE A 260 5.21 0.69 15.12
CA PHE A 260 5.89 1.51 14.10
C PHE A 260 4.94 2.60 13.57
N PHE A 261 3.74 2.23 13.13
CA PHE A 261 2.80 3.22 12.61
C PHE A 261 2.29 4.18 13.69
N VAL A 262 2.01 3.70 14.91
CA VAL A 262 1.59 4.57 16.01
C VAL A 262 2.65 5.62 16.33
N LEU A 263 3.93 5.22 16.42
CA LEU A 263 5.05 6.14 16.62
C LEU A 263 5.10 7.20 15.50
N HIS A 264 5.05 6.77 14.25
CA HIS A 264 5.02 7.68 13.10
C HIS A 264 3.79 8.61 13.13
N GLY A 265 2.64 8.13 13.59
CA GLY A 265 1.43 8.93 13.73
C GLY A 265 1.56 10.03 14.78
N ILE A 266 2.13 9.69 15.95
CA ILE A 266 2.43 10.66 17.02
C ILE A 266 3.42 11.70 16.50
N CYS A 267 4.53 11.28 15.89
CA CYS A 267 5.54 12.19 15.35
C CYS A 267 4.98 13.08 14.24
N THR A 268 4.14 12.54 13.35
CA THR A 268 3.48 13.33 12.29
C THR A 268 2.52 14.36 12.89
N ALA A 269 1.70 13.97 13.87
CA ALA A 269 0.77 14.87 14.52
C ALA A 269 1.49 15.99 15.32
N ALA A 270 2.57 15.63 16.03
CA ALA A 270 3.44 16.58 16.70
C ALA A 270 4.10 17.54 15.70
N GLU A 271 4.62 17.04 14.56
CA GLU A 271 5.19 17.87 13.50
C GLU A 271 4.18 18.89 12.97
N VAL A 272 2.91 18.50 12.76
CA VAL A 272 1.85 19.40 12.32
C VAL A 272 1.56 20.50 13.36
N LEU A 273 1.51 20.14 14.64
CA LEU A 273 1.30 21.10 15.73
C LEU A 273 2.49 22.08 15.86
N VAL A 274 3.72 21.57 15.77
CA VAL A 274 4.93 22.38 15.79
C VAL A 274 4.95 23.34 14.62
N LYS A 275 4.72 22.86 13.38
CA LYS A 275 4.65 23.73 12.18
C LYS A 275 3.60 24.83 12.34
N LYS A 276 2.43 24.52 12.90
CA LYS A 276 1.38 25.52 13.14
C LYS A 276 1.85 26.62 14.12
N ARG A 277 2.62 26.26 15.16
CA ARG A 277 3.18 27.20 16.15
C ARG A 277 4.41 27.95 15.61
N THR A 278 5.30 27.29 14.89
CA THR A 278 6.55 27.87 14.37
C THR A 278 6.35 28.70 13.11
N PHE A 279 5.24 28.55 12.39
CA PHE A 279 4.84 29.52 11.36
C PHE A 279 4.61 30.93 11.94
N VAL A 280 4.40 31.07 13.26
CA VAL A 280 4.38 32.35 13.97
C VAL A 280 5.82 32.85 14.30
N GLY A 281 6.84 31.99 14.23
CA GLY A 281 8.22 32.26 14.69
C GLY A 281 9.35 32.09 13.65
N GLY A 282 9.05 31.84 12.37
CA GLY A 282 10.01 32.01 11.27
C GLY A 282 11.16 31.00 11.15
N TRP A 283 11.18 29.89 11.91
CA TRP A 283 12.26 28.89 11.82
C TRP A 283 12.19 28.09 10.51
N LYS A 284 13.07 28.41 9.56
CA LYS A 284 13.24 27.66 8.30
C LYS A 284 14.48 26.77 8.39
N VAL A 285 14.27 25.46 8.47
CA VAL A 285 15.34 24.46 8.33
C VAL A 285 15.62 24.28 6.82
N SER A 286 16.88 24.06 6.46
CA SER A 286 17.24 23.84 5.05
C SER A 286 16.56 22.55 4.52
N PRO A 287 16.09 22.54 3.26
CA PRO A 287 15.40 21.36 2.71
C PRO A 287 16.24 20.09 2.74
N MET A 288 17.57 20.20 2.59
CA MET A 288 18.47 19.04 2.61
C MET A 288 18.55 18.41 4.00
N VAL A 289 18.71 19.24 5.05
CA VAL A 289 18.74 18.76 6.43
C VAL A 289 17.39 18.13 6.79
N SER A 290 16.28 18.76 6.41
CA SER A 290 14.93 18.23 6.64
C SER A 290 14.73 16.87 5.96
N ARG A 291 15.26 16.68 4.75
CA ARG A 291 15.22 15.39 4.03
C ARG A 291 16.02 14.32 4.74
N LEU A 292 17.28 14.62 5.09
CA LEU A 292 18.13 13.67 5.80
C LEU A 292 17.52 13.24 7.13
N LEU A 293 16.97 14.19 7.89
CA LEU A 293 16.27 13.90 9.15
C LEU A 293 15.03 13.05 8.93
N THR A 294 14.19 13.38 7.94
CA THR A 294 12.95 12.66 7.67
C THR A 294 13.21 11.24 7.19
N VAL A 295 14.05 11.09 6.16
CA VAL A 295 14.38 9.78 5.58
C VAL A 295 15.19 8.95 6.58
N GLY A 296 16.16 9.57 7.26
CA GLY A 296 16.93 8.93 8.32
C GLY A 296 16.04 8.42 9.45
N PHE A 297 15.08 9.22 9.92
CA PHE A 297 14.10 8.79 10.91
C PHE A 297 13.32 7.57 10.43
N VAL A 298 12.76 7.60 9.21
CA VAL A 298 12.01 6.48 8.64
C VAL A 298 12.86 5.21 8.54
N VAL A 299 14.09 5.31 8.02
CA VAL A 299 14.98 4.14 7.85
C VAL A 299 15.38 3.55 9.21
N LEU A 300 15.70 4.40 10.19
CA LEU A 300 16.08 3.95 11.53
C LEU A 300 14.91 3.29 12.28
N THR A 301 13.72 3.91 12.26
CA THR A 301 12.53 3.31 12.88
C THR A 301 12.07 2.06 12.13
N SER A 302 12.27 1.98 10.81
CA SER A 302 12.04 0.76 10.05
C SER A 302 12.98 -0.36 10.50
N GLY A 303 14.26 -0.06 10.71
CA GLY A 303 15.23 -1.01 11.28
C GLY A 303 14.87 -1.50 12.67
N TRP A 304 14.26 -0.64 13.48
CA TRP A 304 13.91 -0.97 14.86
C TRP A 304 12.60 -1.76 14.99
N LEU A 305 11.52 -1.38 14.28
CA LEU A 305 10.19 -1.94 14.50
C LEU A 305 9.61 -2.66 13.28
N PHE A 306 10.02 -2.30 12.06
CA PHE A 306 9.41 -2.81 10.83
C PHE A 306 10.13 -4.04 10.27
N PHE A 307 11.47 -4.01 10.23
CA PHE A 307 12.28 -5.10 9.68
C PHE A 307 12.44 -6.32 10.58
N PRO A 308 12.49 -6.24 11.93
CA PRO A 308 12.70 -7.43 12.75
C PRO A 308 11.67 -8.54 12.52
N PRO A 309 10.35 -8.26 12.42
CA PRO A 309 9.37 -9.29 12.06
C PRO A 309 9.64 -9.93 10.69
N LEU A 310 10.10 -9.15 9.71
CA LEU A 310 10.42 -9.65 8.36
C LEU A 310 11.68 -10.51 8.35
N ILE A 311 12.67 -10.15 9.15
CA ILE A 311 13.91 -10.90 9.30
C ILE A 311 13.65 -12.23 10.01
N ARG A 312 12.84 -12.24 11.09
CA ARG A 312 12.49 -13.47 11.81
C ARG A 312 11.71 -14.45 10.94
N GLY A 313 10.76 -13.94 10.15
CA GLY A 313 10.08 -14.73 9.13
C GLY A 313 10.97 -15.12 7.93
N GLY A 314 12.24 -14.73 7.89
CA GLY A 314 13.14 -15.04 6.76
C GLY A 314 12.69 -14.44 5.42
N MET A 315 11.88 -13.38 5.43
CA MET A 315 11.36 -12.76 4.19
C MET A 315 12.47 -12.32 3.26
N PHE A 316 13.52 -11.71 3.80
CA PHE A 316 14.66 -11.21 3.00
C PHE A 316 15.51 -12.33 2.39
N VAL A 317 15.18 -13.59 2.65
CA VAL A 317 15.69 -14.76 1.93
C VAL A 317 14.67 -15.25 0.91
N ARG A 318 13.40 -15.37 1.32
CA ARG A 318 12.30 -15.88 0.47
C ARG A 318 11.99 -14.95 -0.71
N LEU A 319 11.95 -13.64 -0.48
CA LEU A 319 11.59 -12.62 -1.48
C LEU A 319 12.52 -12.64 -2.72
N PRO A 320 13.86 -12.48 -2.57
CA PRO A 320 14.77 -12.58 -3.70
C PRO A 320 14.69 -13.92 -4.42
N ASN A 321 14.63 -15.03 -3.67
CA ASN A 321 14.60 -16.37 -4.23
C ASN A 321 13.35 -16.60 -5.10
N GLU A 322 12.17 -16.23 -4.59
CA GLU A 322 10.92 -16.33 -5.37
C GLU A 322 10.93 -15.43 -6.60
N ALA A 323 11.49 -14.21 -6.50
CA ALA A 323 11.61 -13.30 -7.63
C ALA A 323 12.53 -13.87 -8.73
N LEU A 324 13.67 -14.44 -8.35
CA LEU A 324 14.60 -15.10 -9.28
C LEU A 324 13.96 -16.33 -9.93
N LEU A 325 13.30 -17.19 -9.15
CA LEU A 325 12.56 -18.35 -9.67
C LEU A 325 11.48 -17.96 -10.68
N PHE A 326 10.77 -16.86 -10.45
CA PHE A 326 9.80 -16.33 -11.39
C PHE A 326 10.48 -15.88 -12.70
N ILE A 327 11.56 -15.11 -12.60
CA ILE A 327 12.34 -14.63 -13.76
C ILE A 327 12.85 -15.82 -14.58
N ASP A 328 13.40 -16.85 -13.94
CA ASP A 328 13.93 -18.03 -14.63
C ASP A 328 12.83 -18.85 -15.29
N SER A 329 11.67 -18.99 -14.62
CA SER A 329 10.49 -19.64 -15.20
C SER A 329 9.99 -18.93 -16.46
N VAL A 330 10.02 -17.59 -16.45
CA VAL A 330 9.65 -16.75 -17.60
C VAL A 330 10.66 -16.92 -18.72
N LYS A 331 11.97 -16.81 -18.44
CA LYS A 331 13.04 -17.03 -19.42
C LYS A 331 12.92 -18.40 -20.08
N HIS A 332 12.80 -19.46 -19.29
CA HIS A 332 12.70 -20.83 -19.81
C HIS A 332 11.54 -20.97 -20.79
N LYS A 333 10.34 -20.44 -20.46
CA LYS A 333 9.20 -20.46 -21.37
C LYS A 333 9.46 -19.66 -22.64
N PHE A 334 10.03 -18.47 -22.54
CA PHE A 334 10.35 -17.67 -23.73
C PHE A 334 11.35 -18.37 -24.66
N PHE A 335 12.37 -19.04 -24.11
CA PHE A 335 13.36 -19.76 -24.92
C PHE A 335 12.80 -21.06 -25.51
N THR A 336 11.92 -21.78 -24.82
CA THR A 336 11.29 -23.00 -25.38
C THR A 336 10.18 -22.74 -26.40
N PHE A 337 9.57 -21.55 -26.41
CA PHE A 337 8.59 -21.16 -27.43
C PHE A 337 9.22 -20.42 -28.62
N GLY A 338 10.51 -20.07 -28.52
CA GLY A 338 11.29 -19.44 -29.60
C GLY A 338 12.16 -20.41 -30.40
N SER A 339 12.15 -21.71 -30.06
CA SER A 339 12.74 -22.83 -30.80
C SER A 339 11.64 -23.72 -31.33
#